data_AF-A0A060BV85-F1
#
_entry.id   AF-A0A060BV85-F1
#
_cell.length_a   1.000
_cell.length_b   1.000
_cell.length_c   1.000
_cell.angle_alpha   90.00
_cell.angle_beta   90.00
_cell.angle_gamma   90.00
#
_symmetry.space_group_name_H-M   'P 1'
#
loop_
_entity.id
_entity.type
_entity.pdbx_description
1 polymer ?
#
loop_
_entity_poly.entity_id
_entity_poly.type
_entity_poly.pdbx_seq_one_letter_code
_entity_poly.pdbx_strand_id
1 'polypeptide(L)'
;SEGLTGEGYEGHYFWDTEMYLLPFFIHTQPELAKQLLTYRIHILPAAQARAAELDFKGALYPWRTISGQETSAYFPAGTGQVHINADIAHAFRLYHKVTGDDAFMERAKSVIYETA
;
A
#
# COMPACT_ATOMS: atom_id res chain seq x y z
N SER A 1 -20.52 12.33 9.42
CA SER A 1 -20.74 11.55 10.65
C SER A 1 -21.75 10.45 10.36
N GLU A 2 -21.28 9.30 9.90
CA GLU A 2 -21.99 8.01 9.74
C GLU A 2 -20.83 7.03 9.53
N GLY A 3 -20.59 5.95 10.27
CA GLY A 3 -21.37 5.22 11.26
C GLY A 3 -20.81 3.79 11.25
N LEU A 4 -20.21 3.39 12.37
CA LEU A 4 -19.38 2.20 12.63
C LEU A 4 -20.17 0.86 12.63
N THR A 5 -20.84 0.49 11.54
CA THR A 5 -21.49 -0.82 11.43
C THR A 5 -21.62 -1.31 10.00
N GLY A 6 -20.57 -1.92 9.42
CA GLY A 6 -20.72 -2.65 8.17
C GLY A 6 -19.51 -3.50 7.81
N GLU A 7 -19.53 -4.79 8.19
CA GLU A 7 -18.48 -5.80 7.99
C GLU A 7 -18.05 -6.08 6.53
N GLY A 8 -18.50 -5.30 5.54
CA GLY A 8 -18.10 -5.43 4.13
C GLY A 8 -17.46 -4.20 3.49
N TYR A 9 -17.40 -3.05 4.19
CA TYR A 9 -17.01 -1.77 3.59
C TYR A 9 -15.91 -1.00 4.35
N GLU A 10 -15.46 -1.49 5.51
CA GLU A 10 -14.58 -0.73 6.40
C GLU A 10 -13.09 -0.73 6.02
N GLY A 11 -12.61 -1.65 5.18
CA GLY A 11 -11.23 -1.59 4.65
C GLY A 11 -11.06 -0.59 3.49
N HIS A 12 -12.15 -0.27 2.80
CA HIS A 12 -12.17 0.44 1.52
C HIS A 12 -11.98 1.95 1.62
N TYR A 13 -12.63 2.59 2.58
CA TYR A 13 -12.39 4.01 2.83
C TYR A 13 -11.11 4.22 3.64
N PHE A 14 -10.73 3.22 4.43
CA PHE A 14 -9.59 3.28 5.33
C PHE A 14 -8.29 3.35 4.54
N TRP A 15 -8.04 2.45 3.59
CA TRP A 15 -6.75 2.44 2.86
C TRP A 15 -6.50 3.70 1.99
N ASP A 16 -7.52 4.25 1.32
CA ASP A 16 -7.44 5.52 0.58
C ASP A 16 -7.07 6.65 1.54
N THR A 17 -7.85 6.77 2.63
CA THR A 17 -7.67 7.83 3.64
C THR A 17 -6.33 7.69 4.34
N GLU A 18 -5.92 6.48 4.67
CA GLU A 18 -4.67 6.15 5.31
C GLU A 18 -3.48 6.47 4.44
N MET A 19 -3.52 6.28 3.12
CA MET A 19 -2.38 6.62 2.28
C MET A 19 -2.15 8.15 2.23
N TYR A 20 -3.23 8.95 2.19
CA TYR A 20 -3.14 10.40 2.32
C TYR A 20 -2.73 10.85 3.73
N LEU A 21 -3.17 10.14 4.77
CA LEU A 21 -2.83 10.42 6.16
C LEU A 21 -1.53 9.75 6.63
N LEU A 22 -0.91 8.89 5.81
CA LEU A 22 0.23 8.09 6.22
C LEU A 22 1.40 8.97 6.67
N PRO A 23 1.74 10.08 5.97
CA PRO A 23 2.74 11.01 6.49
C PRO A 23 2.38 11.57 7.87
N PHE A 24 1.11 11.89 8.10
CA PHE A 24 0.63 12.36 9.40
C PHE A 24 0.79 11.28 10.48
N PHE A 25 0.39 10.04 10.20
CA PHE A 25 0.56 8.93 11.14
C PHE A 25 2.03 8.58 11.37
N ILE A 26 2.89 8.63 10.35
CA ILE A 26 4.33 8.41 10.53
C ILE A 26 4.89 9.39 11.57
N HIS A 27 4.47 10.66 11.53
CA HIS A 27 4.95 11.68 12.46
C HIS A 27 4.28 11.67 13.84
N THR A 28 3.03 11.22 13.94
CA THR A 28 2.23 11.33 15.18
C THR A 28 1.97 10.00 15.88
N GLN A 29 1.87 8.92 15.11
CA GLN A 29 1.49 7.57 15.55
C GLN A 29 2.28 6.50 14.75
N PRO A 30 3.61 6.46 14.89
CA PRO A 30 4.46 5.60 14.04
C PRO A 30 4.13 4.12 14.14
N GLU A 31 3.66 3.62 15.29
CA GLU A 31 3.24 2.22 15.41
C GLU A 31 2.02 1.88 14.56
N LEU A 32 1.04 2.80 14.46
CA LEU A 32 -0.09 2.64 13.56
C LEU A 32 0.40 2.66 12.10
N ALA A 33 1.23 3.63 11.73
CA ALA A 33 1.82 3.70 10.39
C ALA A 33 2.58 2.40 10.02
N LYS A 34 3.29 1.80 10.97
CA LYS A 34 3.97 0.51 10.80
C LYS A 34 2.99 -0.63 10.51
N GLN A 35 1.83 -0.67 11.16
CA GLN A 35 0.79 -1.68 10.89
C GLN A 35 0.25 -1.54 9.45
N LEU A 36 0.04 -0.30 8.99
CA LEU A 36 -0.42 -0.02 7.62
C LEU A 36 0.62 -0.40 6.57
N LEU A 37 1.88 -0.06 6.81
CA LEU A 37 2.99 -0.47 5.95
C LEU A 37 3.19 -2.00 5.97
N THR A 38 2.99 -2.63 7.13
CA THR A 38 3.06 -4.09 7.27
C THR A 38 2.01 -4.78 6.40
N TYR A 39 0.81 -4.21 6.25
CA TYR A 39 -0.19 -4.76 5.33
C TYR A 39 0.33 -4.79 3.88
N ARG A 40 1.04 -3.75 3.42
CA ARG A 40 1.65 -3.72 2.07
C ARG A 40 2.67 -4.83 1.84
N ILE A 41 3.43 -5.19 2.86
CA ILE A 41 4.34 -6.34 2.82
C ILE A 41 3.54 -7.64 2.61
N HIS A 42 2.45 -7.82 3.34
CA HIS A 42 1.64 -9.05 3.26
C HIS A 42 0.96 -9.25 1.90
N ILE A 43 0.52 -8.16 1.24
CA ILE A 43 -0.17 -8.25 -0.06
C ILE A 43 0.78 -8.18 -1.27
N LEU A 44 2.10 -8.10 -1.07
CA LEU A 44 3.10 -8.10 -2.15
C LEU A 44 2.92 -9.27 -3.14
N PRO A 45 2.71 -10.53 -2.71
CA PRO A 45 2.53 -11.65 -3.66
C PRO A 45 1.32 -11.47 -4.58
N ALA A 46 0.22 -10.87 -4.08
CA ALA A 46 -0.96 -10.57 -4.89
C ALA A 46 -0.67 -9.46 -5.92
N ALA A 47 0.07 -8.43 -5.51
CA ALA A 47 0.52 -7.37 -6.41
C ALA A 47 1.46 -7.89 -7.52
N GLN A 48 2.35 -8.83 -7.20
CA GLN A 48 3.22 -9.48 -8.19
C GLN A 48 2.44 -10.38 -9.16
N ALA A 49 1.47 -11.16 -8.65
CA ALA A 49 0.59 -11.95 -9.51
C ALA A 49 -0.16 -11.04 -10.51
N ARG A 50 -0.62 -9.88 -10.04
CA ARG A 50 -1.27 -8.89 -10.90
C ARG A 50 -0.33 -8.28 -11.95
N ALA A 51 0.92 -8.01 -11.59
CA ALA A 51 1.92 -7.55 -12.54
C ALA A 51 2.13 -8.60 -13.65
N ALA A 52 2.28 -9.87 -13.28
CA ALA A 52 2.46 -10.97 -14.22
C ALA A 52 1.26 -11.15 -15.17
N GLU A 53 0.02 -11.02 -14.67
CA GLU A 53 -1.21 -11.07 -15.51
C GLU A 53 -1.23 -10.00 -16.61
N LEU A 54 -0.58 -8.86 -16.37
CA LEU A 54 -0.54 -7.71 -17.28
C LEU A 54 0.79 -7.60 -18.06
N ASP A 55 1.65 -8.61 -17.99
CA ASP A 55 3.00 -8.62 -18.58
C ASP A 55 3.90 -7.46 -18.08
N PHE A 56 3.70 -7.03 -16.83
CA PHE A 56 4.55 -6.09 -16.12
C PHE A 56 5.55 -6.83 -15.22
N LYS A 57 6.76 -6.27 -15.10
CA LYS A 57 7.75 -6.72 -14.12
C LYS A 57 7.53 -6.05 -12.77
N GLY A 58 7.87 -6.74 -11.69
CA GLY A 58 7.77 -6.20 -10.33
C GLY A 58 6.41 -6.46 -9.69
N ALA A 59 5.92 -5.49 -8.93
CA ALA A 59 4.60 -5.53 -8.32
C ALA A 59 3.68 -4.47 -8.90
N LEU A 60 2.38 -4.77 -9.03
CA LEU A 60 1.34 -3.79 -9.34
C LEU A 60 0.33 -3.77 -8.19
N TYR A 61 0.51 -2.83 -7.25
CA TYR A 61 -0.43 -2.65 -6.16
C TYR A 61 -1.77 -2.11 -6.69
N PRO A 62 -2.91 -2.73 -6.32
CA PRO A 62 -4.21 -2.30 -6.84
C PRO A 62 -4.59 -0.92 -6.31
N TRP A 63 -5.29 -0.12 -7.13
CA TRP A 63 -5.94 1.12 -6.67
C TRP A 63 -7.24 0.82 -5.92
N ARG A 64 -7.77 -0.42 -5.95
CA ARG A 64 -8.89 -0.87 -5.10
C ARG A 64 -8.74 -2.36 -4.79
N THR A 65 -8.88 -2.76 -3.52
CA THR A 65 -8.93 -4.19 -3.16
C THR A 65 -10.15 -4.50 -2.29
N ILE A 66 -11.12 -5.25 -2.81
CA ILE A 66 -12.19 -5.90 -2.00
C ILE A 66 -11.66 -7.18 -1.35
N SER A 67 -10.60 -7.77 -1.91
CA SER A 67 -10.09 -9.09 -1.50
C SER A 67 -8.69 -9.41 -2.03
N GLY A 68 -7.93 -8.39 -2.44
CA GLY A 68 -6.63 -8.57 -3.12
C GLY A 68 -6.71 -8.71 -4.65
N GLN A 69 -7.90 -8.64 -5.25
CA GLN A 69 -8.08 -8.46 -6.69
C GLN A 69 -8.73 -7.12 -7.04
N GLU A 70 -8.34 -6.59 -8.20
CA GLU A 70 -8.77 -5.30 -8.75
C GLU A 70 -10.24 -5.34 -9.18
N THR A 71 -11.04 -4.44 -8.61
CA THR A 71 -12.45 -4.24 -8.96
C THR A 71 -12.67 -2.82 -9.49
N SER A 72 -12.00 -2.50 -10.59
CA SER A 72 -12.28 -1.29 -11.38
C SER A 72 -12.41 -1.65 -12.85
N ALA A 73 -13.62 -1.49 -13.39
CA ALA A 73 -13.96 -1.72 -14.79
C ALA A 73 -13.42 -0.63 -15.74
N TYR A 74 -12.23 -0.05 -15.50
CA TYR A 74 -11.71 1.07 -16.29
C TYR A 74 -10.23 0.88 -16.66
N PHE A 75 -10.04 0.62 -17.96
CA PHE A 75 -8.79 0.36 -18.67
C PHE A 75 -7.70 1.48 -18.68
N PRO A 76 -7.91 2.77 -18.28
CA PRO A 76 -6.82 3.74 -18.21
C PRO A 76 -5.90 3.63 -16.97
N ALA A 77 -6.08 2.62 -16.11
CA ALA A 77 -5.40 2.47 -14.82
C ALA A 77 -3.87 2.23 -14.87
N GLY A 78 -3.23 2.26 -16.05
CA GLY A 78 -1.79 2.00 -16.20
C GLY A 78 -0.88 3.11 -15.64
N THR A 79 -1.25 4.38 -15.78
CA THR A 79 -0.55 5.52 -15.13
C THR A 79 -0.90 5.65 -13.65
N GLY A 80 -2.06 5.12 -13.27
CA GLY A 80 -2.47 4.97 -11.88
C GLY A 80 -1.58 4.00 -11.10
N GLN A 81 -1.15 2.94 -11.75
CA GLN A 81 -0.39 1.85 -11.13
C GLN A 81 1.06 2.19 -10.78
N VAL A 82 1.75 2.97 -11.61
CA VAL A 82 3.17 3.30 -11.37
C VAL A 82 3.35 4.31 -10.23
N HIS A 83 2.46 5.31 -10.12
CA HIS A 83 2.59 6.31 -9.05
C HIS A 83 2.30 5.71 -7.68
N ILE A 84 1.40 4.72 -7.57
CA ILE A 84 1.12 4.00 -6.31
C ILE A 84 2.39 3.30 -5.79
N ASN A 85 3.14 2.66 -6.69
CA ASN A 85 4.41 2.03 -6.32
C ASN A 85 5.41 3.07 -5.79
N ALA A 86 5.52 4.21 -6.46
CA ALA A 86 6.37 5.32 -6.01
C ALA A 86 5.92 5.87 -4.65
N ASP A 87 4.61 5.98 -4.40
CA ASP A 87 4.05 6.45 -3.13
C ASP A 87 4.31 5.44 -2.00
N ILE A 88 4.17 4.14 -2.26
CA ILE A 88 4.49 3.07 -1.31
C ILE A 88 5.98 3.11 -0.96
N ALA A 89 6.86 3.15 -1.95
CA ALA A 89 8.30 3.25 -1.73
C ALA A 89 8.66 4.52 -0.94
N HIS A 90 8.04 5.65 -1.28
CA HIS A 90 8.22 6.90 -0.57
C HIS A 90 7.76 6.80 0.89
N ALA A 91 6.62 6.16 1.16
CA ALA A 91 6.10 5.99 2.51
C ALA A 91 7.02 5.13 3.39
N PHE A 92 7.56 4.02 2.87
CA PHE A 92 8.56 3.21 3.60
C PHE A 92 9.82 4.03 3.91
N ARG A 93 10.31 4.80 2.93
CA ARG A 93 11.46 5.69 3.13
C ARG A 93 11.18 6.78 4.16
N LEU A 94 10.00 7.39 4.13
CA LEU A 94 9.60 8.42 5.09
C LEU A 94 9.49 7.84 6.49
N TYR A 95 8.85 6.67 6.64
CA TYR A 95 8.78 5.95 7.91
C TYR A 95 10.17 5.72 8.49
N HIS A 96 11.08 5.14 7.71
CA HIS A 96 12.46 4.91 8.15
C HIS A 96 13.17 6.18 8.56
N LYS A 97 13.03 7.26 7.77
CA LYS A 97 13.63 8.56 8.09
C LYS A 97 13.15 9.12 9.42
N VAL A 98 11.89 8.87 9.78
CA VAL A 98 11.28 9.41 11.01
C VAL A 98 11.55 8.53 12.22
N THR A 99 11.53 7.20 12.07
CA THR A 99 11.62 6.27 13.20
C THR A 99 13.01 5.64 13.39
N GLY A 100 13.82 5.54 12.34
CA GLY A 100 15.08 4.80 12.35
C GLY A 100 14.92 3.29 12.51
N ASP A 101 13.73 2.72 12.25
CA ASP A 101 13.45 1.30 12.46
C ASP A 101 14.05 0.41 11.35
N ASP A 102 15.35 0.17 11.44
CA ASP A 102 16.11 -0.66 10.49
C ASP A 102 15.58 -2.11 10.43
N ALA A 103 15.16 -2.67 11.56
CA ALA A 103 14.63 -4.04 11.63
C ALA A 103 13.34 -4.18 10.82
N PHE A 104 12.48 -3.16 10.83
CA PHE A 104 11.30 -3.13 9.97
C PHE A 104 11.66 -2.97 8.49
N MET A 105 12.68 -2.16 8.17
CA MET A 105 13.11 -1.96 6.79
C MET A 105 13.69 -3.21 6.15
N GLU A 106 14.40 -4.05 6.92
CA GLU A 106 14.84 -5.36 6.42
C GLU A 106 13.66 -6.27 6.05
N ARG A 107 12.55 -6.20 6.79
CA ARG A 107 11.31 -6.92 6.44
C ARG A 107 10.61 -6.34 5.21
N ALA A 108 10.72 -5.03 5.00
CA ALA A 108 10.09 -4.31 3.89
C ALA A 108 10.90 -4.33 2.58
N LYS A 109 12.12 -4.85 2.61
CA LYS A 109 13.09 -4.80 1.52
C LYS A 109 12.55 -5.31 0.18
N SER A 110 11.80 -6.40 0.20
CA SER A 110 11.17 -6.95 -1.02
C SER A 110 10.16 -5.99 -1.63
N VAL A 111 9.32 -5.35 -0.82
CA VAL A 111 8.37 -4.34 -1.32
C VAL A 111 9.12 -3.21 -1.99
N ILE A 112 10.15 -2.68 -1.34
CA ILE A 112 10.91 -1.54 -1.85
C ILE A 112 11.57 -1.86 -3.19
N TYR A 113 12.13 -3.06 -3.37
CA TYR A 113 12.72 -3.47 -4.65
C TYR A 113 11.69 -3.67 -5.76
N GLU A 114 10.54 -4.23 -5.44
CA GLU A 114 9.51 -4.59 -6.42
C GLU A 114 8.65 -3.38 -6.84
N THR A 115 8.71 -2.29 -6.07
CA THR A 115 8.06 -1.01 -6.35
C THR A 115 9.01 0.09 -6.84
N ALA A 116 10.29 -0.21 -7.04
CA ALA A 116 11.32 0.73 -7.49
C ALA A 116 11.46 0.80 -9.02
#